data_AF-E6Q2I5-F1
#
_entry.id   AF-E6Q2I5-F1
#
_cell.length_a   1.000
_cell.length_b   1.000
_cell.length_c   1.000
_cell.angle_alpha   90.00
_cell.angle_beta   90.00
_cell.angle_gamma   90.00
#
_symmetry.space_group_name_H-M   'P 1'
#
loop_
_entity.id
_entity.type
_entity.pdbx_description
1 polymer ?
#
loop_
_entity_poly.entity_id
_entity_poly.type
_entity_poly.pdbx_seq_one_letter_code
_entity_poly.pdbx_strand_id
1 'polypeptide(L)'
;MRLATWANRQGIAYCTAWRWVRQHRMPMPWSKTPTGTIFVESGTAPEHGAGAVALYARVSSNDRKHDLERQLGRLTEYATRNGMAVLRSVAEIGSGLKGHRPKLRRLLVDPFVQSIATVLRASVRSILNPR
;
A
#
# COMPACT_ATOMS: atom_id res chain seq x y z
N MET A 1 -9.54 12.94 14.28
CA MET A 1 -10.99 12.63 14.32
C MET A 1 -11.31 11.53 15.34
N ARG A 2 -12.55 11.35 15.82
CA ARG A 2 -12.89 10.24 16.76
C ARG A 2 -12.77 8.88 16.08
N LEU A 3 -12.43 7.83 16.85
CA LEU A 3 -12.30 6.45 16.35
C LEU A 3 -13.55 5.95 15.61
N ALA A 4 -14.75 6.22 16.13
CA ALA A 4 -16.00 5.83 15.49
C ALA A 4 -16.20 6.52 14.13
N THR A 5 -15.89 7.81 14.05
CA THR A 5 -15.95 8.58 12.80
C THR A 5 -14.94 8.07 11.78
N TRP A 6 -13.73 7.75 12.23
CA TRP A 6 -12.70 7.15 11.39
C TRP A 6 -13.12 5.77 10.87
N ALA A 7 -13.63 4.90 11.74
CA ALA A 7 -14.06 3.55 11.38
C ALA A 7 -15.15 3.60 10.30
N ASN A 8 -16.15 4.47 10.47
CA ASN A 8 -17.21 4.67 9.47
C ASN A 8 -16.64 5.16 8.12
N ARG A 9 -15.72 6.15 8.13
CA ARG A 9 -15.06 6.63 6.90
C ARG A 9 -14.26 5.54 6.17
N GLN A 10 -13.69 4.58 6.90
CA GLN A 10 -12.95 3.46 6.32
C GLN A 10 -13.86 2.28 5.94
N GLY A 11 -15.17 2.34 6.19
CA GLY A 11 -16.10 1.23 5.98
C GLY A 11 -15.90 0.05 6.94
N ILE A 12 -15.29 0.30 8.11
CA ILE A 12 -14.95 -0.73 9.10
C ILE A 12 -15.88 -0.59 10.31
N ALA A 13 -16.36 -1.73 10.83
CA ALA A 13 -17.15 -1.73 12.07
C ALA A 13 -16.35 -1.17 13.26
N TYR A 14 -17.01 -0.36 14.10
CA TYR A 14 -16.38 0.26 15.28
C TYR A 14 -15.68 -0.76 16.19
N CYS A 15 -16.30 -1.92 16.43
CA CYS A 15 -15.73 -2.99 17.25
C CYS A 15 -14.38 -3.49 16.72
N THR A 16 -14.20 -3.54 15.39
CA THR A 16 -12.95 -3.93 14.74
C THR A 16 -11.87 -2.87 14.96
N ALA A 17 -12.20 -1.60 14.73
CA ALA A 17 -11.30 -0.48 14.96
C ALA A 17 -10.85 -0.40 16.43
N TRP A 18 -11.78 -0.63 17.36
CA TRP A 18 -11.49 -0.68 18.80
C TRP A 18 -10.58 -1.87 19.18
N ARG A 19 -10.78 -3.03 18.55
CA ARG A 19 -9.90 -4.20 18.73
C ARG A 19 -8.48 -3.90 18.27
N TRP A 20 -8.30 -3.20 17.15
CA TRP A 20 -6.98 -2.81 16.65
C TRP A 20 -6.24 -1.88 17.60
N VAL A 21 -6.94 -0.91 18.20
CA VAL A 21 -6.37 -0.04 19.23
C VAL A 21 -5.90 -0.84 20.43
N ARG A 22 -6.73 -1.77 20.94
CA ARG A 22 -6.36 -2.65 22.07
C ARG A 22 -5.15 -3.55 21.77
N GLN A 23 -4.99 -3.97 20.52
CA GLN A 23 -3.89 -4.84 20.11
C GLN A 23 -2.65 -4.07 19.68
N HIS A 24 -2.66 -2.72 19.75
CA HIS A 24 -1.61 -1.87 19.19
C HIS A 24 -1.32 -2.15 17.69
N ARG A 25 -2.34 -2.57 16.94
CA ARG A 25 -2.28 -2.86 15.49
C ARG A 25 -2.93 -1.77 14.64
N MET A 26 -3.16 -0.60 15.24
CA MET A 26 -3.75 0.53 14.53
C MET A 26 -2.80 0.97 13.41
N PRO A 27 -3.28 1.05 12.16
CA PRO A 27 -2.43 1.50 11.06
C PRO A 27 -2.08 2.99 11.15
N MET A 28 -2.91 3.80 11.79
CA MET A 28 -2.70 5.25 11.89
C MET A 28 -2.27 5.66 13.29
N PRO A 29 -1.51 6.75 13.44
CA PRO A 29 -1.27 7.35 14.75
C PRO A 29 -2.60 7.68 15.44
N TRP A 30 -2.67 7.38 16.73
CA TRP A 30 -3.83 7.64 17.56
C TRP A 30 -3.38 8.05 18.96
N SER A 31 -4.20 8.89 19.58
CA SER A 31 -4.03 9.31 20.95
C SER A 31 -5.31 9.01 21.74
N LYS A 32 -5.15 8.74 23.03
CA LYS A 32 -6.27 8.51 23.95
C LYS A 32 -6.27 9.63 24.97
N THR A 33 -7.40 10.32 25.09
CA THR A 33 -7.56 11.34 26.11
C THR A 33 -7.60 10.72 27.51
N PRO A 34 -7.35 11.50 28.58
CA PRO A 34 -7.54 11.04 29.95
C PRO A 34 -8.97 10.53 30.22
N THR A 35 -9.97 11.09 29.51
CA THR A 35 -11.38 10.66 29.55
C THR A 35 -11.67 9.35 28.81
N GLY A 36 -10.66 8.74 28.19
CA GLY A 36 -10.77 7.45 27.51
C GLY A 36 -11.24 7.51 26.05
N THR A 37 -11.48 8.72 25.52
CA THR A 37 -11.86 8.89 24.12
C THR A 37 -10.65 8.71 23.22
N ILE A 38 -10.80 7.88 22.18
CA ILE A 38 -9.74 7.61 21.21
C ILE A 38 -9.88 8.57 20.03
N PHE A 39 -8.84 9.35 19.81
CA PHE A 39 -8.66 10.21 18.65
C PHE A 39 -7.67 9.56 17.71
N VAL A 40 -8.09 9.35 16.48
CA VAL A 40 -7.19 8.98 15.39
C VAL A 40 -6.66 10.28 14.82
N GLU A 41 -5.35 10.44 14.86
CA GLU A 41 -4.65 11.45 14.08
C GLU A 41 -4.69 10.97 12.64
N SER A 42 -5.85 11.20 12.02
CA SER A 42 -5.77 11.75 10.70
C SER A 42 -5.04 13.06 10.89
N GLY A 43 -3.74 13.07 10.59
CA GLY A 43 -3.27 14.25 9.89
C GLY A 43 -4.27 14.51 8.74
N THR A 44 -4.05 15.56 8.00
CA THR A 44 -3.88 15.20 6.61
C THR A 44 -2.94 13.96 6.59
N ALA A 45 -3.52 12.72 6.56
CA ALA A 45 -3.11 11.82 5.50
C ALA A 45 -2.94 12.82 4.37
N PRO A 46 -1.73 12.96 3.78
CA PRO A 46 -1.65 13.70 2.54
C PRO A 46 -2.92 13.31 1.83
N GLU A 47 -3.66 14.29 1.37
CA GLU A 47 -4.64 14.00 0.37
C GLU A 47 -3.82 13.27 -0.69
N HIS A 48 -3.65 11.95 -0.54
CA HIS A 48 -2.98 11.06 -1.43
C HIS A 48 -4.12 10.89 -2.41
N GLY A 49 -4.49 12.01 -3.05
CA GLY A 49 -5.64 12.14 -3.90
C GLY A 49 -5.38 11.11 -4.95
N ALA A 50 -6.06 9.97 -4.84
CA ALA A 50 -5.90 8.86 -5.77
C ALA A 50 -4.43 8.44 -6.07
N GLY A 51 -3.45 8.68 -5.18
CA GLY A 51 -2.06 8.90 -5.65
C GLY A 51 -0.92 8.13 -4.97
N ALA A 52 -1.12 7.49 -3.80
CA ALA A 52 -0.03 6.74 -3.14
C ALA A 52 0.14 5.36 -3.77
N VAL A 53 1.22 5.18 -4.53
CA VAL A 53 1.48 3.95 -5.30
C VAL A 53 2.72 3.22 -4.77
N ALA A 54 2.60 1.92 -4.58
CA ALA A 54 3.75 1.03 -4.39
C ALA A 54 4.21 0.49 -5.74
N LEU A 55 5.51 0.55 -6.01
CA LEU A 55 6.10 0.02 -7.23
C LEU A 55 6.57 -1.42 -6.98
N TYR A 56 6.18 -2.33 -7.86
CA TYR A 56 6.56 -3.74 -7.78
C TYR A 56 7.15 -4.23 -9.11
N ALA A 57 8.43 -4.59 -9.08
CA ALA A 57 9.14 -5.17 -10.21
C ALA A 57 9.47 -6.64 -9.93
N ARG A 58 9.33 -7.49 -10.96
CA ARG A 58 9.59 -8.93 -10.84
C ARG A 58 10.34 -9.48 -12.04
N VAL A 59 11.31 -10.35 -11.77
CA VAL A 59 11.95 -11.20 -12.79
C VAL A 59 11.90 -12.67 -12.39
N SER A 60 11.87 -13.56 -13.39
CA SER A 60 11.73 -15.00 -13.18
C SER A 60 13.04 -15.72 -12.86
N SER A 61 14.18 -15.16 -13.29
CA SER A 61 15.52 -15.71 -13.07
C SER A 61 16.45 -14.66 -12.47
N ASN A 62 17.43 -15.11 -11.71
CA ASN A 62 18.48 -14.25 -11.14
C ASN A 62 19.35 -13.62 -12.24
N ASP A 63 19.49 -14.28 -13.40
CA ASP A 63 20.25 -13.78 -14.56
C ASP A 63 19.67 -12.46 -15.11
N ARG A 64 18.40 -12.19 -14.81
CA ARG A 64 17.69 -10.95 -15.20
C ARG A 64 17.60 -9.95 -14.06
N LYS A 65 18.43 -10.06 -13.01
CA LYS A 65 18.43 -9.10 -11.90
C LYS A 65 18.63 -7.66 -12.37
N HIS A 66 19.45 -7.45 -13.40
CA HIS A 66 19.68 -6.13 -14.01
C HIS A 66 18.38 -5.52 -14.61
N ASP A 67 17.42 -6.34 -15.05
CA ASP A 67 16.14 -5.85 -15.55
C ASP A 67 15.26 -5.23 -14.44
N LEU A 68 15.49 -5.58 -13.16
CA LEU A 68 14.68 -5.06 -12.05
C LEU A 68 14.83 -3.56 -11.88
N GLU A 69 16.07 -3.05 -11.95
CA GLU A 69 16.35 -1.62 -11.83
C GLU A 69 15.71 -0.85 -12.98
N ARG A 70 15.80 -1.39 -14.20
CA ARG A 70 15.15 -0.82 -15.38
C ARG A 70 13.62 -0.83 -15.28
N GLN A 71 13.03 -1.90 -14.73
CA GLN A 71 11.58 -1.97 -14.50
C GLN A 71 11.14 -0.95 -13.44
N LEU A 72 11.90 -0.82 -12.34
CA LEU A 72 11.61 0.17 -11.30
C LEU A 72 11.76 1.59 -11.83
N GLY A 73 12.81 1.91 -12.59
CA GLY A 73 12.98 3.23 -13.20
C GLY A 73 11.78 3.65 -14.05
N ARG A 74 11.28 2.74 -14.89
CA ARG A 74 10.05 2.97 -15.70
C ARG A 74 8.81 3.20 -14.84
N LEU A 75 8.67 2.45 -13.75
CA LEU A 75 7.55 2.60 -12.82
C LEU A 75 7.62 3.93 -12.06
N THR A 76 8.82 4.35 -11.68
CA THR A 76 9.06 5.66 -11.05
C THR A 76 8.71 6.79 -12.01
N GLU A 77 9.18 6.73 -13.25
CA GLU A 77 8.83 7.72 -14.28
C GLU A 77 7.32 7.78 -14.51
N TYR A 78 6.65 6.62 -14.57
CA TYR A 78 5.20 6.55 -14.68
C TYR A 78 4.53 7.23 -13.49
N ALA A 79 4.95 6.94 -12.26
CA ALA A 79 4.39 7.55 -11.07
C ALA A 79 4.58 9.08 -11.09
N THR A 80 5.79 9.55 -11.37
CA THR A 80 6.11 10.98 -11.47
C THR A 80 5.25 11.69 -12.53
N ARG A 81 5.11 11.10 -13.74
CA ARG A 81 4.29 11.69 -14.82
C ARG A 81 2.81 11.79 -14.47
N ASN A 82 2.30 10.87 -13.66
CA ASN A 82 0.90 10.87 -13.24
C ASN A 82 0.67 11.60 -11.90
N GLY A 83 1.68 12.29 -11.36
CA GLY A 83 1.58 12.98 -10.07
C GLY A 83 1.36 12.05 -8.88
N MET A 84 1.71 10.76 -9.02
CA MET A 84 1.55 9.76 -7.98
C MET A 84 2.73 9.80 -7.01
N ALA A 85 2.45 9.81 -5.71
CA ALA A 85 3.45 9.71 -4.67
C ALA A 85 3.90 8.24 -4.52
N VAL A 86 5.19 7.98 -4.66
CA VAL A 86 5.74 6.63 -4.48
C VAL A 86 5.92 6.34 -3.00
N LEU A 87 5.13 5.39 -2.47
CA LEU A 87 5.22 4.98 -1.07
C LEU A 87 6.39 4.00 -0.84
N ARG A 88 6.56 3.04 -1.76
CA ARG A 88 7.56 1.98 -1.62
C ARG A 88 7.91 1.39 -2.98
N SER A 89 9.17 1.03 -3.15
CA SER A 89 9.65 0.31 -4.33
C SER A 89 10.16 -1.07 -3.93
N VAL A 90 9.66 -2.12 -4.58
CA VAL A 90 9.95 -3.51 -4.24
C VAL A 90 10.36 -4.29 -5.48
N ALA A 91 11.55 -4.89 -5.40
CA ALA A 91 12.07 -5.80 -6.41
C ALA A 91 12.04 -7.26 -5.92
N GLU A 92 11.53 -8.17 -6.73
CA GLU A 92 11.42 -9.60 -6.39
C GLU A 92 11.92 -10.49 -7.53
N ILE A 93 12.73 -11.50 -7.16
CA ILE A 93 13.17 -12.55 -8.08
C ILE A 93 12.38 -13.81 -7.71
N GLY A 94 11.63 -14.35 -8.66
CA GLY A 94 10.82 -15.54 -8.41
C GLY A 94 10.13 -16.04 -9.67
N SER A 95 10.13 -17.35 -9.85
CA SER A 95 9.46 -18.01 -10.96
C SER A 95 7.94 -17.75 -10.95
N GLY A 96 7.34 -17.60 -12.13
CA GLY A 96 5.89 -17.52 -12.26
C GLY A 96 5.19 -18.83 -11.89
N LEU A 97 5.91 -19.96 -12.03
CA LEU A 97 5.42 -21.32 -11.77
C LEU A 97 5.38 -21.65 -10.28
N LYS A 98 6.25 -21.02 -9.47
CA LYS A 98 6.24 -21.17 -8.01
C LYS A 98 5.53 -19.95 -7.41
N GLY A 99 4.34 -20.16 -6.85
CA GLY A 99 3.49 -19.09 -6.29
C GLY A 99 4.03 -18.37 -5.04
N HIS A 100 5.29 -18.62 -4.65
CA HIS A 100 5.90 -18.02 -3.47
C HIS A 100 6.36 -16.59 -3.77
N ARG A 101 5.58 -15.61 -3.32
CA ARG A 101 5.83 -14.16 -3.51
C ARG A 101 5.74 -13.41 -2.18
N PRO A 102 6.70 -13.59 -1.25
CA PRO A 102 6.64 -13.01 0.08
C PRO A 102 6.66 -11.48 0.05
N LYS A 103 7.36 -10.86 -0.91
CA LYS A 103 7.44 -9.40 -0.97
C LYS A 103 6.14 -8.79 -1.49
N LEU A 104 5.55 -9.38 -2.53
CA LEU A 104 4.21 -8.99 -3.00
C LEU A 104 3.14 -9.20 -1.93
N ARG A 105 3.16 -10.33 -1.22
CA ARG A 105 2.21 -10.60 -0.13
C ARG A 105 2.30 -9.57 0.99
N ARG A 106 3.51 -9.14 1.35
CA ARG A 106 3.70 -8.07 2.34
C ARG A 106 3.11 -6.74 1.87
N LEU A 107 3.27 -6.39 0.60
CA LEU A 107 2.67 -5.18 0.03
C LEU A 107 1.14 -5.23 0.04
N LEU A 108 0.54 -6.40 -0.21
CA LEU A 108 -0.92 -6.55 -0.23
C LEU A 108 -1.57 -6.50 1.17
N VAL A 109 -0.81 -6.78 2.23
CA VAL A 109 -1.29 -6.72 3.62
C VAL A 109 -1.05 -5.33 4.23
N ASP A 110 -0.24 -4.48 3.57
CA ASP A 110 0.12 -3.16 4.05
C ASP A 110 -1.08 -2.19 3.88
N PRO A 111 -1.68 -1.70 4.99
CA PRO A 111 -2.86 -0.84 4.93
C PRO A 111 -2.57 0.54 4.36
N PHE A 112 -1.31 0.93 4.20
CA PHE A 112 -0.92 2.19 3.57
C PHE A 112 -0.82 2.10 2.04
N VAL A 113 -0.72 0.89 1.50
CA VAL A 113 -0.62 0.66 0.06
C VAL A 113 -2.02 0.66 -0.54
N GLN A 114 -2.39 1.77 -1.19
CA GLN A 114 -3.69 1.90 -1.86
C GLN A 114 -3.67 1.34 -3.28
N SER A 115 -2.53 1.38 -3.96
CA SER A 115 -2.38 0.90 -5.33
C SER A 115 -0.98 0.34 -5.55
N ILE A 116 -0.87 -0.72 -6.38
CA ILE A 116 0.41 -1.33 -6.75
C ILE A 116 0.60 -1.20 -8.27
N ALA A 117 1.63 -0.46 -8.68
CA ALA A 117 2.04 -0.39 -10.08
C ALA A 117 3.09 -1.46 -10.37
N THR A 118 2.89 -2.22 -11.44
CA THR A 118 3.83 -3.26 -11.89
C THR A 118 3.96 -3.24 -13.40
N VAL A 119 5.09 -3.73 -13.92
CA VAL A 119 5.32 -3.83 -15.36
C VAL A 119 4.76 -5.16 -15.87
N LEU A 120 3.68 -5.11 -16.65
CA LEU A 120 3.24 -6.24 -17.48
C LEU A 120 4.06 -6.24 -18.77
N ARG A 121 4.60 -7.42 -19.16
CA ARG A 121 5.11 -7.61 -20.52
C ARG A 121 3.90 -7.54 -21.46
N ALA A 122 3.76 -6.41 -22.14
CA ALA A 122 2.64 -6.00 -22.98
C ALA A 122 1.30 -5.83 -22.22
N SER A 123 0.72 -4.64 -22.40
CA SER A 123 -0.50 -4.10 -21.77
C SER A 123 -0.43 -3.84 -20.26
N VAL A 124 -0.08 -2.59 -19.93
CA VAL A 124 -0.37 -1.96 -18.63
C VAL A 124 -1.89 -2.01 -18.43
N ARG A 125 -2.36 -2.92 -17.57
CA ARG A 125 -3.69 -2.84 -16.96
C ARG A 125 -3.49 -2.50 -15.50
N SER A 126 -4.09 -1.39 -15.08
CA SER A 126 -4.34 -1.10 -13.66
C SER A 126 -5.04 -2.31 -13.06
N ILE A 127 -4.42 -2.95 -12.08
CA ILE A 127 -5.04 -4.02 -11.30
C ILE A 127 -5.42 -3.40 -9.97
N LEU A 128 -6.75 -3.32 -9.76
CA LEU A 128 -7.49 -2.89 -8.56
C LEU A 128 -7.94 -1.43 -8.54
N ASN A 129 -9.22 -1.25 -8.83
CA ASN A 129 -10.06 -0.22 -8.22
C ASN A 129 -11.46 -0.84 -8.02
N PRO A 130 -11.83 -1.32 -6.82
CA PRO A 130 -13.23 -1.50 -6.47
C PRO A 130 -13.72 -0.23 -5.77
N ARG A 131 -14.85 0.27 -6.30
CA ARG A 131 -15.63 1.39 -5.78
C ARG A 131 -16.03 1.21 -4.32
#